data_AF-A0A0H4QZI0-F1
#
_entry.id   AF-A0A0H4QZI0-F1
#
_cell.length_a   1.000
_cell.length_b   1.000
_cell.length_c   1.000
_cell.angle_alpha   90.00
_cell.angle_beta   90.00
_cell.angle_gamma   90.00
#
_symmetry.space_group_name_H-M   'P 1'
#
loop_
_entity.id
_entity.type
_entity.pdbx_description
1 polymer ?
#
loop_
_entity_poly.entity_id
_entity_poly.type
_entity_poly.pdbx_seq_one_letter_code
_entity_poly.pdbx_strand_id
1 'polypeptide(L)'
;MKYKLKLNYTEGELKELKELVKAYDSPIHAIGKLLMPETHGIGSLQAKYMTMEHTKEFDFMADINNVVMGTVIFPDKLYIIHDTNTNCVIYHDYTNNKLDWGPLTFYNPVKNTKEDWLAINPAYESMLERY
;
A
#
# COMPACT_ATOMS: atom_id res chain seq x y z
N MET A 1 -5.89 20.19 4.23
CA MET A 1 -6.48 19.14 3.36
C MET A 1 -5.44 18.04 3.21
N LYS A 2 -5.79 16.78 3.48
CA LYS A 2 -4.82 15.68 3.36
C LYS A 2 -4.70 15.27 1.87
N TYR A 3 -3.49 14.99 1.41
CA TYR A 3 -3.18 14.69 0.01
C TYR A 3 -3.28 13.18 -0.24
N LYS A 4 -3.97 12.76 -1.31
CA LYS A 4 -4.03 11.36 -1.73
C LYS A 4 -3.02 11.15 -2.84
N LEU A 5 -2.18 10.11 -2.71
CA LEU A 5 -1.24 9.71 -3.74
C LEU A 5 -1.97 9.54 -5.08
N LYS A 6 -1.43 10.17 -6.13
CA LYS A 6 -2.01 10.17 -7.48
C LYS A 6 -1.60 8.96 -8.28
N LEU A 7 -0.39 8.46 -8.05
CA LEU A 7 0.09 7.26 -8.71
C LEU A 7 -0.21 6.01 -7.89
N ASN A 8 -0.31 4.88 -8.59
CA ASN A 8 -0.38 3.58 -7.95
C ASN A 8 1.04 3.13 -7.59
N TYR A 9 1.24 2.81 -6.32
CA TYR A 9 2.52 2.36 -5.79
C TYR A 9 2.46 0.91 -5.35
N THR A 10 3.53 0.16 -5.61
CA THR A 10 3.72 -1.18 -5.05
C THR A 10 4.02 -1.09 -3.56
N GLU A 11 3.96 -2.22 -2.85
CA GLU A 11 4.29 -2.25 -1.42
C GLU A 11 5.73 -1.77 -1.14
N GLY A 12 6.68 -2.18 -1.99
CA GLY A 12 8.07 -1.75 -1.92
C GLY A 12 8.21 -0.24 -2.12
N GLU A 13 7.57 0.31 -3.15
CA GLU A 13 7.58 1.75 -3.41
C GLU A 13 6.93 2.56 -2.27
N LEU A 14 5.81 2.09 -1.72
CA LEU A 14 5.16 2.73 -0.56
C LEU A 14 6.05 2.72 0.68
N LYS A 15 6.83 1.64 0.88
CA LYS A 15 7.82 1.57 1.96
C LYS A 15 8.91 2.62 1.76
N GLU A 16 9.45 2.72 0.54
CA GLU A 16 10.48 3.72 0.20
C GLU A 16 9.95 5.16 0.38
N LEU A 17 8.72 5.45 -0.07
CA LEU A 17 8.07 6.76 0.15
C LEU A 17 7.97 7.11 1.63
N LYS A 18 7.61 6.16 2.49
CA LYS A 18 7.54 6.40 3.95
C LYS A 18 8.90 6.70 4.57
N GLU A 19 9.98 6.13 4.02
CA GLU A 19 11.33 6.44 4.48
C GLU A 19 11.82 7.81 3.98
N LEU A 20 11.33 8.32 2.84
CA LEU A 20 11.68 9.67 2.37
C LEU A 20 11.34 10.77 3.40
N VAL A 21 10.20 10.65 4.08
CA VAL A 21 9.77 11.60 5.13
C VAL A 21 10.77 11.68 6.28
N LYS A 22 11.46 10.58 6.57
CA LYS A 22 12.43 10.51 7.67
C LYS A 22 13.83 10.95 7.25
N ALA A 23 14.15 10.81 5.97
CA ALA A 23 15.49 11.00 5.45
C ALA A 23 15.74 12.43 4.93
N TYR A 24 14.69 13.19 4.61
CA TYR A 24 14.83 14.46 3.91
C TYR A 24 13.91 15.56 4.43
N ASP A 25 14.48 16.73 4.72
CA ASP A 25 13.75 17.92 5.15
C ASP A 25 13.27 18.80 3.96
N SER A 26 13.67 18.46 2.73
CA SER A 26 13.39 19.25 1.53
C SER A 26 12.84 18.40 0.37
N PRO A 27 11.66 18.71 -0.15
CA PRO A 27 11.09 18.04 -1.34
C PRO A 27 12.01 18.05 -2.56
N ILE A 28 12.66 19.20 -2.84
CA ILE A 28 13.56 19.34 -3.99
C ILE A 28 14.79 18.44 -3.81
N HIS A 29 15.30 18.31 -2.59
CA HIS A 29 16.42 17.42 -2.31
C HIS A 29 16.03 15.94 -2.48
N ALA A 30 14.85 15.54 -2.00
CA ALA A 30 14.33 14.18 -2.18
C ALA A 30 14.13 13.84 -3.67
N ILE A 31 13.56 14.76 -4.46
CA ILE A 31 13.41 14.61 -5.91
C ILE A 31 14.79 14.52 -6.57
N GLY A 32 15.72 15.43 -6.25
CA GLY A 32 17.07 15.41 -6.79
C GLY A 32 17.78 14.08 -6.55
N LYS A 33 17.65 13.51 -5.34
CA LYS A 33 18.19 12.18 -5.01
C LYS A 33 17.58 11.05 -5.82
N LEU A 34 16.26 11.06 -6.04
CA LEU A 34 15.59 10.06 -6.90
C LEU A 34 16.13 10.06 -8.33
N LEU A 35 16.58 11.21 -8.81
CA LEU A 35 17.14 11.38 -10.15
C LEU A 35 18.64 11.04 -10.25
N MET A 36 19.33 10.81 -9.13
CA MET A 36 20.74 10.44 -9.11
C MET A 36 20.94 8.93 -9.22
N PRO A 37 21.83 8.44 -10.10
CA PRO A 37 22.19 7.02 -10.16
C PRO A 37 22.68 6.51 -8.79
N GLU A 38 22.28 5.29 -8.43
CA GLU A 38 22.81 4.54 -7.26
C GLU A 38 22.42 5.08 -5.88
N THR A 39 21.17 5.53 -5.71
CA THR A 39 20.72 5.93 -4.36
C THR A 39 20.23 4.73 -3.56
N HIS A 40 21.01 4.33 -2.55
CA HIS A 40 20.66 3.24 -1.62
C HIS A 40 19.28 3.48 -0.97
N GLY A 41 18.43 2.46 -1.02
CA GLY A 41 17.14 2.44 -0.30
C GLY A 41 15.95 3.08 -1.00
N ILE A 42 16.10 3.59 -2.23
CA ILE A 42 14.99 4.16 -3.05
C ILE A 42 14.95 3.59 -4.49
N GLY A 43 15.51 2.40 -4.67
CA GLY A 43 15.70 1.80 -6.00
C GLY A 43 14.38 1.49 -6.71
N SER A 44 13.31 1.15 -5.98
CA SER A 44 12.01 0.87 -6.59
C SER A 44 11.35 2.14 -7.12
N LEU A 45 11.41 3.24 -6.36
CA LEU A 45 10.93 4.56 -6.80
C LEU A 45 11.74 5.12 -7.97
N GLN A 46 13.05 4.92 -7.97
CA GLN A 46 13.89 5.29 -9.10
C GLN A 46 13.53 4.47 -10.35
N ALA A 47 13.38 3.15 -10.22
CA ALA A 47 12.95 2.29 -11.33
C ALA A 47 11.57 2.69 -11.87
N LYS A 48 10.63 3.06 -10.98
CA LYS A 48 9.33 3.59 -11.36
C LYS A 48 9.47 4.87 -12.18
N TYR A 49 10.27 5.83 -11.71
CA TYR A 49 10.50 7.08 -12.43
C TYR A 49 11.09 6.83 -13.84
N MET A 50 12.11 5.97 -13.94
CA MET A 50 12.78 5.67 -15.21
C MET A 50 11.90 4.95 -16.25
N THR A 51 10.82 4.29 -15.82
CA THR A 51 9.90 3.54 -16.69
C THR A 51 8.55 4.21 -16.86
N MET A 52 8.35 5.38 -16.26
CA MET A 52 7.10 6.13 -16.28
C MET A 52 6.93 6.91 -17.59
N GLU A 53 5.67 7.05 -18.02
CA GLU A 53 5.32 7.98 -19.10
C GLU A 53 5.51 9.44 -18.65
N HIS A 54 6.05 10.29 -19.52
CA HIS A 54 6.28 11.72 -19.24
C HIS A 54 5.05 12.46 -18.68
N THR A 55 3.83 12.05 -19.08
CA THR A 55 2.57 12.65 -18.60
C THR A 55 2.32 12.46 -17.11
N LYS A 56 2.98 11.50 -16.47
CA LYS A 56 2.82 11.17 -15.05
C LYS A 56 3.93 11.74 -14.16
N GLU A 57 4.98 12.31 -14.75
CA GLU A 57 6.12 12.85 -13.99
C GLU A 57 5.70 13.96 -13.02
N PHE A 58 4.80 14.84 -13.44
CA PHE A 58 4.29 15.89 -12.56
C PHE A 58 3.56 15.32 -11.35
N ASP A 59 2.75 14.28 -11.55
CA ASP A 59 2.03 13.62 -10.47
C ASP A 59 2.98 12.86 -9.54
N PHE A 60 4.04 12.23 -10.08
CA PHE A 60 5.10 11.64 -9.27
C PHE A 60 5.82 12.69 -8.41
N MET A 61 6.24 13.82 -8.99
CA MET A 61 6.88 14.90 -8.23
C MET A 61 5.94 15.49 -7.16
N ALA A 62 4.65 15.64 -7.49
CA ALA A 62 3.65 16.10 -6.54
C ALA A 62 3.46 15.10 -5.39
N ASP A 63 3.45 13.79 -5.67
CA ASP A 63 3.40 12.74 -4.65
C ASP A 63 4.62 12.82 -3.72
N ILE A 64 5.84 12.86 -4.27
CA ILE A 64 7.08 13.00 -3.46
C ILE A 64 7.04 14.26 -2.59
N ASN A 65 6.64 15.39 -3.16
CA ASN A 65 6.54 16.65 -2.42
C ASN A 65 5.58 16.54 -1.24
N ASN A 66 4.38 16.00 -1.47
CA ASN A 66 3.40 15.85 -0.39
C ASN A 66 3.79 14.77 0.63
N VAL A 67 4.54 13.74 0.21
CA VAL A 67 5.13 12.75 1.11
C VAL A 67 6.10 13.45 2.06
N VAL A 68 7.11 14.15 1.53
CA VAL A 68 8.14 14.83 2.32
C VAL A 68 7.54 15.91 3.22
N MET A 69 6.51 16.62 2.76
CA MET A 69 5.78 17.61 3.57
C MET A 69 4.87 16.98 4.64
N GLY A 70 4.76 15.64 4.71
CA GLY A 70 3.96 14.94 5.69
C GLY A 70 2.44 15.11 5.51
N THR A 71 1.98 15.50 4.32
CA THR A 71 0.56 15.79 4.04
C THR A 71 -0.18 14.59 3.43
N VAL A 72 0.54 13.52 3.08
CA VAL A 72 0.01 12.33 2.39
C VAL A 72 -0.80 11.41 3.30
N ILE A 73 -1.94 10.95 2.80
CA ILE A 73 -2.61 9.73 3.24
C ILE A 73 -2.03 8.58 2.44
N PHE A 74 -1.26 7.72 3.11
CA PHE A 74 -0.84 6.46 2.52
C PHE A 74 -2.05 5.52 2.45
N PRO A 75 -2.19 4.72 1.37
CA PRO A 75 -3.21 3.69 1.32
C PRO A 75 -3.05 2.75 2.53
N ASP A 76 -4.19 2.39 3.13
CA ASP A 76 -4.21 1.50 4.28
C ASP A 76 -3.64 0.13 3.90
N LYS A 77 -2.95 -0.49 4.85
CA LYS A 77 -2.53 -1.88 4.68
C LYS A 77 -3.78 -2.74 4.67
N LEU A 78 -3.98 -3.49 3.59
CA LEU A 78 -5.08 -4.43 3.49
C LEU A 78 -4.62 -5.80 3.99
N TYR A 79 -5.56 -6.49 4.61
CA TYR A 79 -5.39 -7.83 5.16
C TYR A 79 -6.52 -8.70 4.66
N ILE A 80 -6.24 -9.99 4.61
CA ILE A 80 -7.25 -11.04 4.51
C ILE A 80 -7.31 -11.77 5.85
N ILE A 81 -8.43 -12.43 6.11
CA ILE A 81 -8.52 -13.41 7.20
C ILE A 81 -8.25 -14.78 6.60
N HIS A 82 -7.21 -15.45 7.08
CA HIS A 82 -6.81 -16.79 6.67
C HIS A 82 -6.62 -17.69 7.89
N ASP A 83 -7.51 -18.67 8.04
CA ASP A 83 -7.29 -19.78 8.98
C ASP A 83 -6.40 -20.83 8.32
N THR A 84 -5.13 -20.82 8.72
CA THR A 84 -4.10 -21.71 8.20
C THR A 84 -4.30 -23.18 8.62
N ASN A 85 -5.06 -23.46 9.68
CA ASN A 85 -5.33 -24.84 10.11
C ASN A 85 -6.28 -25.54 9.14
N THR A 86 -7.27 -24.81 8.61
CA THR A 86 -8.26 -25.33 7.67
C THR A 86 -8.01 -24.88 6.23
N ASN A 87 -7.02 -24.01 5.99
CA ASN A 87 -6.75 -23.35 4.71
C ASN A 87 -7.98 -22.62 4.16
N CYS A 88 -8.73 -21.95 5.04
CA CYS A 88 -9.95 -21.22 4.71
C CYS A 88 -9.77 -19.71 4.85
N VAL A 89 -10.49 -18.96 4.03
CA VAL A 89 -10.51 -17.50 4.01
C VAL A 89 -11.92 -16.97 4.09
N ILE A 90 -12.06 -15.71 4.51
CA ILE A 90 -13.33 -14.99 4.38
C ILE A 90 -13.47 -14.44 2.96
N TYR A 91 -14.56 -14.78 2.29
CA TYR A 91 -14.93 -14.28 0.97
C TYR A 91 -16.33 -13.63 1.01
N HIS A 92 -16.68 -12.89 -0.05
CA HIS A 92 -18.04 -12.35 -0.20
C HIS A 92 -18.91 -13.31 -1.00
N ASP A 93 -19.93 -13.87 -0.36
CA ASP A 93 -20.99 -14.61 -1.04
C ASP A 93 -21.93 -13.60 -1.71
N TYR A 94 -21.76 -13.42 -3.01
CA TYR A 94 -22.58 -12.51 -3.81
C TYR A 94 -24.03 -12.98 -3.96
N THR A 95 -24.31 -14.28 -3.84
CA THR A 95 -25.67 -14.82 -3.94
C THR A 95 -26.49 -14.45 -2.72
N ASN A 96 -25.90 -14.54 -1.53
CA ASN A 96 -26.58 -14.23 -0.26
C ASN A 96 -26.21 -12.86 0.31
N ASN A 97 -25.36 -12.10 -0.40
CA ASN A 97 -24.83 -10.79 -0.01
C ASN A 97 -24.29 -10.74 1.43
N LYS A 98 -23.42 -11.69 1.78
CA LYS A 98 -22.81 -11.80 3.13
C LYS A 98 -21.35 -12.21 3.05
N LEU A 99 -20.62 -12.02 4.14
CA LEU A 99 -19.29 -12.61 4.32
C LEU A 99 -19.45 -14.08 4.78
N ASP A 100 -18.66 -14.97 4.20
CA ASP A 100 -18.66 -16.40 4.56
C ASP A 100 -17.24 -16.99 4.50
N TRP A 101 -17.06 -18.16 5.09
CA TRP A 101 -15.80 -18.90 5.08
C TRP A 101 -15.75 -19.90 3.93
N GLY A 102 -14.65 -19.93 3.19
CA GLY A 102 -14.45 -20.87 2.09
C GLY A 102 -12.99 -21.24 1.89
N PRO A 103 -12.69 -22.37 1.24
CA PRO A 103 -11.30 -22.76 0.98
C PRO A 103 -10.60 -21.74 0.07
N LEU A 104 -9.38 -21.34 0.42
CA LEU A 104 -8.59 -20.37 -0.35
C LEU A 104 -8.39 -20.79 -1.82
N THR A 105 -8.37 -22.10 -2.08
CA THR A 105 -8.22 -22.66 -3.43
C THR A 105 -9.36 -22.32 -4.39
N PHE A 106 -10.54 -21.96 -3.88
CA PHE A 106 -11.74 -21.75 -4.70
C PHE A 106 -12.28 -20.33 -4.66
N TYR A 107 -11.95 -19.56 -3.62
CA TYR A 107 -12.58 -18.26 -3.38
C TYR A 107 -11.55 -17.14 -3.29
N ASN A 108 -11.92 -15.98 -3.84
CA ASN A 108 -11.13 -14.76 -3.71
C ASN A 108 -11.39 -14.15 -2.32
N PRO A 109 -10.35 -13.99 -1.48
CA PRO A 109 -10.52 -13.40 -0.16
C PRO A 109 -10.99 -11.95 -0.26
N VAL A 110 -11.85 -11.55 0.68
CA VAL A 110 -12.14 -10.14 0.90
C VAL A 110 -10.91 -9.50 1.54
N LYS A 111 -10.60 -8.28 1.08
CA LYS A 111 -9.50 -7.48 1.61
C LYS A 111 -10.08 -6.31 2.36
N ASN A 112 -9.60 -6.09 3.57
CA ASN A 112 -10.03 -4.97 4.38
C ASN A 112 -8.90 -4.46 5.28
N THR A 113 -9.09 -3.30 5.92
CA THR A 113 -8.13 -2.82 6.92
C THR A 113 -8.11 -3.75 8.14
N LYS A 114 -7.03 -3.71 8.93
CA LYS A 114 -6.96 -4.48 10.19
C LYS A 114 -8.11 -4.05 11.11
N GLU A 115 -8.33 -2.75 11.21
CA GLU A 115 -9.33 -2.15 12.09
C GLU A 115 -10.75 -2.60 11.72
N ASP A 116 -11.07 -2.63 10.42
CA ASP A 116 -12.39 -3.08 9.95
C ASP A 116 -12.60 -4.58 10.18
N TRP A 117 -11.56 -5.41 10.01
CA TRP A 117 -11.66 -6.83 10.33
C TRP A 117 -11.89 -7.09 11.82
N LEU A 118 -11.14 -6.39 12.68
CA LEU A 118 -11.27 -6.54 14.13
C LEU A 118 -12.58 -5.94 14.66
N ALA A 119 -13.17 -4.96 13.97
CA ALA A 119 -14.50 -4.45 14.26
C ALA A 119 -15.60 -5.50 13.98
N ILE A 120 -15.41 -6.37 12.98
CA ILE A 120 -16.33 -7.49 12.71
C ILE A 120 -16.16 -8.57 13.77
N ASN A 121 -14.93 -9.02 14.03
CA ASN A 121 -14.62 -10.01 15.06
C ASN A 121 -13.17 -9.88 15.57
N PRO A 122 -12.95 -9.53 16.85
CA PRO A 122 -11.60 -9.43 17.42
C PRO A 122 -10.78 -10.72 17.37
N ALA A 123 -11.42 -11.90 17.30
CA ALA A 123 -10.73 -13.18 17.22
C ALA A 123 -9.98 -13.38 15.89
N TYR A 124 -10.23 -12.55 14.88
CA TYR A 124 -9.50 -12.59 13.62
C TYR A 124 -8.06 -12.11 13.72
N GLU A 125 -7.65 -11.48 14.82
CA GLU A 125 -6.31 -10.91 14.95
C GLU A 125 -5.19 -11.92 14.66
N SER A 126 -5.32 -13.15 15.15
CA SER A 126 -4.33 -14.22 14.92
C SER A 126 -4.35 -14.81 13.50
N MET A 127 -5.36 -14.46 12.69
CA MET A 127 -5.58 -14.97 11.33
C MET A 127 -5.34 -13.90 10.26
N LEU A 128 -4.92 -12.69 10.64
CA LEU A 128 -4.63 -11.62 9.71
C LEU A 128 -3.38 -11.95 8.89
N GLU A 129 -3.57 -12.14 7.59
CA GLU A 129 -2.49 -12.26 6.63
C GLU A 129 -2.45 -11.01 5.75
N ARG A 130 -1.24 -10.47 5.56
CA ARG A 130 -1.06 -9.27 4.75
C ARG A 130 -1.21 -9.62 3.27
N TYR A 131 -2.05 -8.85 2.57
CA TYR A 131 -2.30 -9.02 1.14
C TYR A 131 -1.51 -8.01 0.29
#